data_AF-A0A329R7Z8-F1
#
_entry.id   AF-A0A329R7Z8-F1
#
_cell.length_a   1.000
_cell.length_b   1.000
_cell.length_c   1.000
_cell.angle_alpha   90.00
_cell.angle_beta   90.00
_cell.angle_gamma   90.00
#
_symmetry.space_group_name_H-M   'P 1'
#
loop_
_entity.id
_entity.type
_entity.pdbx_description
1 polymer ?
#
loop_
_entity_poly.entity_id
_entity_poly.type
_entity_poly.pdbx_seq_one_letter_code
_entity_poly.pdbx_strand_id
1 'polypeptide(L)'
;MPFSGVAMLLSGDFRQTLPVIPRAGPAEVIAASLTRSSLWRHFENIRHTTNMRVQTAIDDQTPEQVQVFADYLLRIGDGRHDTSPDLDRDFVEIPRDML
;
A
#
# COMPACT_ATOMS: atom_id res chain seq x y z
N MET A 1 29.05 -8.13 -2.75
CA MET A 1 27.70 -8.14 -3.35
C MET A 1 26.71 -8.62 -2.29
N PRO A 2 25.50 -8.04 -2.18
CA PRO A 2 24.44 -8.54 -1.29
C PRO A 2 24.07 -10.01 -1.60
N PHE A 3 23.54 -10.73 -0.61
CA PHE A 3 22.98 -12.10 -0.76
C PHE A 3 23.90 -13.09 -1.48
N SER A 4 25.22 -12.98 -1.29
CA SER A 4 26.22 -13.84 -1.95
C SER A 4 26.09 -13.88 -3.48
N GLY A 5 25.55 -12.83 -4.11
CA GLY A 5 25.34 -12.76 -5.56
C GLY A 5 24.08 -13.49 -6.04
N VAL A 6 23.25 -14.02 -5.15
CA VAL A 6 21.95 -14.60 -5.51
C VAL A 6 20.99 -13.48 -5.95
N ALA A 7 20.33 -13.67 -7.08
CA ALA A 7 19.29 -12.78 -7.54
C ALA A 7 18.09 -12.82 -6.59
N MET A 8 17.69 -11.66 -6.07
CA MET A 8 16.59 -11.51 -5.13
C MET A 8 15.47 -10.71 -5.78
N LEU A 9 14.25 -11.27 -5.79
CA LEU A 9 13.03 -10.55 -6.10
C LEU A 9 12.16 -10.48 -4.85
N LEU A 10 11.84 -9.27 -4.43
CA LEU A 10 10.89 -9.02 -3.36
C LEU A 10 9.61 -8.50 -3.98
N SER A 11 8.49 -9.11 -3.59
CA SER A 11 7.16 -8.70 -4.04
C SER A 11 6.28 -8.50 -2.82
N GLY A 12 5.50 -7.42 -2.84
CA GLY A 12 4.64 -7.02 -1.74
C GLY A 12 4.33 -5.53 -1.80
N ASP A 13 3.36 -5.11 -1.00
CA ASP A 13 3.04 -3.69 -0.82
C ASP A 13 3.56 -3.23 0.55
N PHE A 14 4.64 -2.46 0.54
CA PHE A 14 5.28 -1.93 1.76
C PHE A 14 4.43 -0.87 2.48
N ARG A 15 3.25 -0.51 1.95
CA ARG A 15 2.25 0.35 2.61
C ARG A 15 1.26 -0.43 3.49
N GLN A 16 1.25 -1.78 3.44
CA GLN A 16 0.27 -2.58 4.19
C GLN A 16 0.62 -2.68 5.69
N THR A 17 1.56 -3.55 6.04
CA THR A 17 1.87 -3.86 7.45
C THR A 17 3.36 -3.76 7.70
N LEU A 18 3.73 -2.99 8.73
CA LEU A 18 5.10 -2.91 9.21
C LEU A 18 5.51 -4.22 9.92
N PRO A 19 6.82 -4.48 10.10
CA PRO A 19 7.28 -5.64 10.85
C PRO A 19 6.70 -5.66 12.27
N VAL A 20 6.20 -6.81 12.70
CA VAL A 20 5.71 -6.97 14.08
C VAL A 20 6.90 -7.25 14.99
N ILE A 21 7.19 -6.30 15.89
CA ILE A 21 8.25 -6.44 16.90
C ILE A 21 7.61 -6.33 18.28
N PRO A 22 7.55 -7.42 19.07
CA PRO A 22 6.90 -7.41 20.37
C PRO A 22 7.50 -6.36 21.30
N ARG A 23 6.63 -5.50 21.87
CA ARG A 23 6.99 -4.44 22.84
C ARG A 23 7.82 -3.28 22.28
N ALA A 24 8.01 -3.20 20.96
CA ALA A 24 8.71 -2.11 20.32
C ALA A 24 7.78 -0.90 20.09
N GLY A 25 8.34 0.30 20.21
CA GLY A 25 7.65 1.53 19.85
C GLY A 25 7.60 1.76 18.33
N PRO A 26 6.79 2.71 17.84
CA PRO A 26 6.65 2.99 16.41
C PRO A 26 7.98 3.32 15.71
N ALA A 27 8.89 4.05 16.37
CA ALA A 27 10.19 4.40 15.80
C ALA A 27 11.09 3.17 15.58
N GLU A 28 11.07 2.22 16.52
CA GLU A 28 11.83 0.97 16.42
C GLU A 28 11.27 0.08 15.31
N VAL A 29 9.95 -0.02 15.21
CA VAL A 29 9.26 -0.75 14.14
C VAL A 29 9.60 -0.16 12.76
N ILE A 30 9.57 1.17 12.63
CA ILE A 30 9.98 1.85 11.38
C ILE A 30 11.46 1.61 11.10
N ALA A 31 12.34 1.75 12.10
CA ALA A 31 13.77 1.55 11.92
C ALA A 31 14.13 0.13 11.47
N ALA A 32 13.32 -0.86 11.85
CA ALA A 32 13.46 -2.25 11.43
C ALA A 32 12.84 -2.56 10.06
N SER A 33 12.16 -1.61 9.41
CA SER A 33 11.58 -1.83 8.09
C SER A 33 12.67 -2.06 7.04
N LEU A 34 12.37 -2.88 6.02
CA LEU A 34 13.30 -3.12 4.92
C LEU A 34 13.69 -1.81 4.22
N THR A 35 12.76 -0.86 4.11
CA THR A 35 12.98 0.45 3.48
C THR A 35 13.96 1.34 4.26
N ARG A 36 14.22 1.05 5.55
CA ARG A 36 15.26 1.71 6.37
C ARG A 36 16.59 0.95 6.39
N SER A 37 16.64 -0.27 5.85
CA SER A 37 17.87 -1.07 5.79
C SER A 37 18.91 -0.45 4.85
N SER A 38 20.18 -0.57 5.21
CA SER A 38 21.30 -0.23 4.31
C SER A 38 21.31 -1.07 3.03
N LEU A 39 20.62 -2.21 3.04
CA LEU A 39 20.43 -3.06 1.86
C LEU A 39 19.47 -2.45 0.83
N TRP A 40 18.57 -1.55 1.24
CA TRP A 40 17.54 -1.00 0.36
C TRP A 40 18.12 -0.33 -0.90
N ARG A 41 19.28 0.34 -0.76
CA ARG A 41 19.99 0.98 -1.88
C ARG A 41 20.45 0.03 -2.98
N HIS A 42 20.44 -1.29 -2.72
CA HIS A 42 20.82 -2.31 -3.69
C HIS A 42 19.63 -2.91 -4.45
N PHE A 43 18.39 -2.55 -4.07
CA PHE A 43 17.20 -2.97 -4.78
C PHE A 43 16.79 -1.94 -5.83
N GLU A 44 16.34 -2.43 -6.98
CA GLU A 44 15.63 -1.63 -7.96
C GLU A 44 14.14 -1.66 -7.66
N ASN A 45 13.48 -0.50 -7.73
CA ASN A 45 12.07 -0.37 -7.44
C ASN A 45 11.24 -0.46 -8.72
N ILE A 46 10.47 -1.54 -8.84
CA ILE A 46 9.49 -1.73 -9.91
C ILE A 46 8.10 -1.58 -9.30
N ARG A 47 7.28 -0.68 -9.85
CA ARG A 47 5.91 -0.43 -9.37
C ARG A 47 4.91 -1.02 -10.35
N HIS A 48 4.02 -1.86 -9.83
CA HIS A 48 2.82 -2.27 -10.56
C HIS A 48 1.74 -1.21 -10.37
N THR A 49 1.33 -0.57 -11.45
CA THR A 49 0.31 0.49 -11.43
C THR A 49 -1.10 -0.03 -11.71
N THR A 50 -1.21 -1.26 -12.22
CA THR A 50 -2.49 -1.86 -12.58
C THR A 50 -3.02 -2.71 -11.44
N ASN A 51 -4.15 -2.31 -10.85
CA ASN A 51 -4.86 -3.12 -9.87
C ASN A 51 -5.72 -4.17 -10.59
N MET A 52 -5.11 -5.32 -10.90
CA MET A 52 -5.79 -6.41 -11.59
C MET A 52 -7.02 -6.92 -10.83
N ARG A 53 -7.01 -6.89 -9.49
CA ARG A 53 -8.15 -7.34 -8.68
C ARG A 53 -9.38 -6.48 -8.94
N VAL A 54 -9.21 -5.17 -9.03
CA VAL A 54 -10.31 -4.24 -9.35
C VAL A 54 -10.81 -4.45 -10.78
N GLN A 55 -9.89 -4.71 -11.73
CA GLN A 55 -10.27 -4.99 -13.12
C GLN A 55 -11.08 -6.28 -13.31
N THR A 56 -10.86 -7.30 -12.47
CA THR A 56 -11.53 -8.60 -12.59
C THR A 56 -12.70 -8.79 -11.64
N ALA A 57 -12.96 -7.83 -10.74
CA ALA A 57 -13.95 -8.01 -9.68
C ALA A 57 -15.38 -7.69 -10.10
N ILE A 58 -15.61 -7.04 -11.26
CA ILE A 58 -16.93 -6.49 -11.56
C ILE A 58 -17.34 -6.73 -13.02
N ASP A 59 -18.38 -7.53 -13.19
CA ASP A 59 -18.91 -7.95 -14.50
C ASP A 59 -19.86 -6.90 -15.13
N ASP A 60 -20.43 -5.99 -14.34
CA ASP A 60 -21.49 -5.05 -14.76
C ASP A 60 -21.12 -3.54 -14.61
N GLN A 61 -19.84 -3.19 -14.48
CA GLN A 61 -19.39 -1.79 -14.36
C GLN A 61 -18.72 -1.29 -15.64
N THR A 62 -18.82 0.01 -15.89
CA THR A 62 -18.07 0.64 -16.98
C THR A 62 -16.59 0.80 -16.60
N PRO A 63 -15.67 0.87 -17.59
CA PRO A 63 -14.25 1.12 -17.34
C PRO A 63 -13.98 2.36 -16.47
N GLU A 64 -14.82 3.39 -16.60
CA GLU A 64 -14.73 4.62 -15.81
C GLU A 64 -15.01 4.37 -14.33
N GLN A 65 -16.03 3.57 -13.99
CA GLN A 65 -16.35 3.26 -12.60
C GLN A 65 -15.25 2.41 -11.94
N VAL A 66 -14.72 1.43 -12.69
CA VAL A 66 -13.58 0.61 -12.27
C VAL A 66 -12.35 1.49 -11.98
N GLN A 67 -12.08 2.47 -12.85
CA GLN A 67 -10.97 3.40 -12.66
C GLN A 67 -11.17 4.32 -11.45
N VAL A 68 -12.37 4.89 -11.29
CA VAL A 68 -12.73 5.73 -10.14
C VAL A 68 -12.54 4.98 -8.82
N PHE A 69 -12.98 3.72 -8.75
CA PHE A 69 -12.79 2.88 -7.58
C PHE A 69 -11.31 2.52 -7.34
N ALA A 70 -10.56 2.22 -8.40
CA ALA A 70 -9.12 1.95 -8.30
C ALA A 70 -8.35 3.17 -7.74
N ASP A 71 -8.66 4.37 -8.23
CA ASP A 71 -8.03 5.62 -7.78
C ASP A 71 -8.42 5.94 -6.33
N TYR A 72 -9.65 5.67 -5.94
CA TYR A 72 -10.10 5.77 -4.56
C TYR A 72 -9.29 4.84 -3.62
N LEU A 73 -9.14 3.56 -3.97
CA LEU A 73 -8.31 2.62 -3.20
C LEU A 73 -6.84 3.06 -3.12
N LEU A 74 -6.29 3.62 -4.21
CA LEU A 74 -4.93 4.15 -4.21
C LEU A 74 -4.78 5.36 -3.27
N ARG A 75 -5.77 6.27 -3.25
CA ARG A 75 -5.78 7.40 -2.31
C ARG A 75 -5.79 6.94 -0.86
N ILE A 76 -6.58 5.92 -0.52
CA ILE A 76 -6.58 5.33 0.83
C ILE A 76 -5.19 4.78 1.15
N GLY A 77 -4.64 3.93 0.28
CA GLY A 77 -3.33 3.30 0.50
C GLY A 77 -2.16 4.29 0.61
N ASP A 78 -2.28 5.46 0.00
CA ASP A 78 -1.31 6.55 0.11
C ASP A 78 -1.55 7.48 1.32
N GLY A 79 -2.59 7.23 2.12
CA GLY A 79 -2.98 8.10 3.24
C GLY A 79 -3.48 9.47 2.80
N ARG A 80 -3.97 9.61 1.56
CA ARG A 80 -4.55 10.84 0.98
C ARG A 80 -6.09 10.75 0.88
N HIS A 81 -6.70 10.11 1.86
CA HIS A 81 -8.14 10.01 1.97
C HIS A 81 -8.69 11.18 2.77
N ASP A 82 -9.95 11.53 2.50
CA ASP A 82 -10.66 12.55 3.25
C ASP A 82 -11.03 11.96 4.63
N THR A 83 -10.77 12.72 5.68
CA THR A 83 -11.13 12.37 7.06
C THR A 83 -12.43 13.06 7.42
N SER A 84 -13.36 12.33 8.03
CA SER A 84 -14.57 12.95 8.57
C SER A 84 -14.21 13.87 9.74
N PRO A 85 -14.80 15.08 9.84
CA PRO A 85 -14.61 15.96 10.99
C PRO A 85 -15.07 15.34 12.31
N ASP A 86 -15.98 14.38 12.23
CA ASP A 86 -16.65 13.75 13.37
C ASP A 86 -15.99 12.42 13.78
N LEU A 87 -15.05 11.89 12.99
CA LEU A 87 -14.35 10.63 13.24
C LEU A 87 -12.85 10.85 13.38
N ASP A 88 -12.18 9.89 14.03
CA ASP A 88 -10.72 9.90 14.14
C ASP A 88 -10.06 9.75 12.75
N ARG A 89 -8.78 10.15 12.65
CA ARG A 89 -7.98 10.07 11.41
C ARG A 89 -7.75 8.63 10.93
N ASP A 90 -8.09 7.66 11.76
CA ASP A 90 -8.01 6.24 11.44
C ASP A 90 -9.23 5.73 10.67
N PHE A 91 -10.25 6.58 10.46
CA PHE A 91 -11.46 6.24 9.71
C PHE A 91 -11.46 6.89 8.32
N VAL A 92 -11.94 6.11 7.35
CA VAL A 92 -12.15 6.54 5.97
C VAL A 92 -13.65 6.65 5.71
N GLU A 93 -14.09 7.76 5.11
CA GLU A 93 -15.45 7.88 4.60
C GLU A 93 -15.56 7.18 3.23
N ILE A 94 -16.51 6.27 3.10
CA ILE A 94 -16.82 5.61 1.83
C ILE A 94 -17.81 6.48 1.04
N PRO A 95 -17.47 6.94 -0.18
CA PRO A 95 -18.37 7.72 -1.01
C PRO A 95 -19.68 6.97 -1.29
N ARG A 96 -20.81 7.67 -1.20
CA ARG A 96 -22.14 7.05 -1.35
C ARG A 96 -22.40 6.46 -2.74
N ASP A 97 -21.74 7.00 -3.75
CA ASP A 97 -21.76 6.51 -5.13
C ASP A 97 -20.95 5.21 -5.33
N MET A 98 -20.23 4.75 -4.29
CA MET A 98 -19.49 3.48 -4.26
C MET A 98 -20.15 2.40 -3.38
N LEU A 99 -21.34 2.67 -2.82
CA LEU A 99 -22.16 1.72 -2.04
C LEU A 99 -23.29 1.14 -2.89
#